data_AF-A0A9E3U795-F1
#
_entry.id   AF-A0A9E3U795-F1
#
_cell.length_a   1.000
_cell.length_b   1.000
_cell.length_c   1.000
_cell.angle_alpha   90.00
_cell.angle_beta   90.00
_cell.angle_gamma   90.00
#
_symmetry.space_group_name_H-M   'P 1'
#
loop_
_entity.id
_entity.type
_entity.pdbx_description
1 polymer ?
#
loop_
_entity_poly.entity_id
_entity_poly.type
_entity_poly.pdbx_seq_one_letter_code
_entity_poly.pdbx_strand_id
1 'polypeptide(L)'
;MRRRGVKVVAGVFAAGLIVACGVDIVGSLQITNDPEVDGGSGDPPIRDGGSTDGSTGDDEDFVVILDAQPIFDALLDTNPENCLSVCEGGVGARGCDGGTCVIECGNNQCQGAPVVCPPGVPCDVRCSGSSSCNNGVDCTAASRCAIGCTGANACQGGSVMCTGDSCVTRCSGSSSCNFGVGCDAGSCILSCLADNSCQGSRVNCSSEHCTVQCGVETNKGKSSCNFGVSCQSTESCTVACLADDTCQGGLVVATGKTASVTCNEDNACNQGVAVSAADASVRCRKSGACGNVVYCDGGKCEADCNDTKSNVMRFCCKDPPTMCSSRKDKCDWTQNGCPP
;
A
#
# COMPACT_ATOMS: atom_id res chain seq x y z
N MET A 1 -22.90 -26.80 30.03
CA MET A 1 -21.72 -26.59 29.17
C MET A 1 -21.89 -27.38 27.87
N ARG A 2 -22.45 -26.75 26.82
CA ARG A 2 -22.66 -27.37 25.50
C ARG A 2 -21.49 -26.97 24.59
N ARG A 3 -20.64 -27.94 24.22
CA ARG A 3 -19.55 -27.76 23.27
C ARG A 3 -20.14 -27.65 21.85
N ARG A 4 -19.94 -26.52 21.17
CA ARG A 4 -20.19 -26.39 19.74
C ARG A 4 -18.96 -26.93 19.00
N GLY A 5 -19.16 -27.96 18.19
CA GLY A 5 -18.11 -28.53 17.33
C GLY A 5 -17.87 -27.62 16.13
N VAL A 6 -16.63 -27.15 16.00
CA VAL A 6 -16.12 -26.51 14.79
C VAL A 6 -15.84 -27.61 13.76
N LYS A 7 -16.52 -27.56 12.61
CA LYS A 7 -16.21 -28.41 11.47
C LYS A 7 -15.13 -27.72 10.64
N VAL A 8 -13.91 -28.27 10.66
CA VAL A 8 -12.83 -27.90 9.74
C VAL A 8 -13.14 -28.54 8.39
N VAL A 9 -13.38 -27.72 7.38
CA VAL A 9 -13.50 -28.18 5.99
C VAL A 9 -12.10 -28.21 5.39
N ALA A 10 -11.54 -29.41 5.27
CA ALA A 10 -10.28 -29.64 4.56
C ALA A 10 -10.54 -29.57 3.04
N GLY A 11 -10.14 -28.45 2.43
CA GLY A 11 -10.09 -28.31 0.98
C GLY A 11 -8.83 -28.99 0.44
N VAL A 12 -9.00 -30.10 -0.27
CA VAL A 12 -7.94 -30.77 -1.03
C VAL A 12 -7.67 -29.94 -2.29
N PHE A 13 -6.57 -29.19 -2.30
CA PHE A 13 -6.04 -28.57 -3.52
C PHE A 13 -5.25 -29.62 -4.30
N ALA A 14 -5.82 -30.07 -5.42
CA ALA A 14 -5.11 -30.88 -6.41
C ALA A 14 -4.11 -29.99 -7.15
N ALA A 15 -2.82 -30.23 -6.94
CA ALA A 15 -1.74 -29.60 -7.70
C ALA A 15 -1.74 -30.13 -9.14
N GLY A 16 -2.20 -29.31 -10.09
CA GLY A 16 -2.06 -29.54 -11.52
C GLY A 16 -0.69 -29.07 -12.00
N LEU A 17 0.16 -30.02 -12.35
CA LEU A 17 1.46 -29.80 -12.97
C LEU A 17 1.25 -29.35 -14.43
N ILE A 18 1.46 -28.06 -14.73
CA ILE A 18 1.49 -27.56 -16.13
C ILE A 18 2.95 -27.41 -16.55
N VAL A 19 3.36 -28.28 -17.47
CA VAL A 19 4.57 -28.15 -18.28
C VAL A 19 4.26 -27.19 -19.41
N ALA A 20 5.02 -26.09 -19.53
CA ALA A 20 5.01 -25.24 -20.71
C ALA A 20 6.44 -25.04 -21.22
N CYS A 21 6.63 -25.46 -22.47
CA CYS A 21 7.86 -25.39 -23.25
C CYS A 21 8.26 -23.94 -23.57
N GLY A 22 9.56 -23.76 -23.85
CA GLY A 22 10.22 -22.48 -24.06
C GLY A 22 9.71 -21.64 -25.22
N VAL A 23 9.99 -20.35 -25.10
CA VAL A 23 9.91 -19.37 -26.18
C VAL A 23 11.23 -18.60 -26.19
N ASP A 24 11.96 -18.76 -27.30
CA ASP A 24 13.15 -17.99 -27.64
C ASP A 24 12.78 -16.51 -27.82
N ILE A 25 13.50 -15.61 -27.15
CA ILE A 25 13.45 -14.16 -27.39
C ILE A 25 14.70 -13.81 -28.21
N VAL A 26 14.51 -13.56 -29.50
CA VAL A 26 15.55 -13.06 -30.41
C VAL A 26 15.09 -11.73 -31.03
N GLY A 27 15.89 -10.68 -30.81
CA GLY A 27 15.99 -9.45 -31.62
C GLY A 27 14.83 -8.45 -31.50
N SER A 28 15.00 -7.13 -31.64
CA SER A 28 16.14 -6.26 -31.95
C SER A 28 15.73 -4.84 -31.54
N LEU A 29 16.64 -4.09 -30.90
CA LEU A 29 16.52 -2.64 -30.76
C LEU A 29 16.40 -1.98 -32.14
N GLN A 30 15.48 -1.04 -32.28
CA GLN A 30 15.68 0.15 -33.13
C GLN A 30 15.15 1.39 -32.40
N ILE A 31 16.10 2.20 -31.95
CA ILE A 31 15.91 3.58 -31.53
C ILE A 31 15.81 4.40 -32.81
N THR A 32 14.71 5.13 -33.01
CA THR A 32 14.63 6.20 -34.02
C THR A 32 14.27 7.50 -33.33
N ASN A 33 14.96 8.54 -33.78
CA ASN A 33 15.12 9.84 -33.15
C ASN A 33 13.83 10.69 -33.19
N ASP A 34 13.65 11.48 -32.13
CA ASP A 34 12.74 12.62 -32.04
C ASP A 34 13.01 13.69 -33.11
N PRO A 35 11.98 14.47 -33.48
CA PRO A 35 12.15 15.90 -33.71
C PRO A 35 11.46 16.73 -32.61
N GLU A 36 12.23 17.70 -32.12
CA GLU A 36 11.84 18.80 -31.24
C GLU A 36 10.57 19.49 -31.70
N VAL A 37 9.63 19.71 -30.78
CA VAL A 37 8.51 20.64 -30.95
C VAL A 37 8.56 21.65 -29.81
N ASP A 38 9.19 22.79 -30.10
CA ASP A 38 8.99 24.06 -29.41
C ASP A 38 7.58 24.58 -29.69
N GLY A 39 6.83 24.97 -28.64
CA GLY A 39 5.56 25.64 -28.84
C GLY A 39 4.78 26.00 -27.58
N GLY A 40 4.89 27.26 -27.17
CA GLY A 40 3.72 28.04 -26.76
C GLY A 40 3.47 28.20 -25.27
N SER A 41 4.02 29.25 -24.70
CA SER A 41 3.60 29.88 -23.44
C SER A 41 2.19 30.46 -23.53
N GLY A 42 1.35 30.14 -22.56
CA GLY A 42 0.01 30.69 -22.41
C GLY A 42 -0.48 30.55 -20.96
N ASP A 43 -0.10 31.50 -20.11
CA ASP A 43 -0.59 31.63 -18.74
C ASP A 43 -2.07 32.06 -18.74
N PRO A 44 -2.99 31.34 -18.08
CA PRO A 44 -4.32 31.85 -17.78
C PRO A 44 -4.31 32.73 -16.50
N PRO A 45 -5.19 33.75 -16.41
CA PRO A 45 -5.23 34.67 -15.28
C PRO A 45 -5.70 34.00 -13.99
N ILE A 46 -5.00 34.33 -12.90
CA ILE A 46 -5.34 34.03 -11.51
C ILE A 46 -6.73 34.61 -11.20
N ARG A 47 -7.60 33.76 -10.66
CA ARG A 47 -8.98 34.09 -10.29
C ARG A 47 -9.09 34.02 -8.77
N ASP A 48 -8.96 35.18 -8.13
CA ASP A 48 -9.18 35.36 -6.69
C ASP A 48 -10.67 35.23 -6.37
N GLY A 49 -11.07 34.09 -5.81
CA GLY A 49 -12.43 33.83 -5.31
C GLY A 49 -12.42 33.74 -3.79
N GLY A 50 -12.74 34.85 -3.13
CA GLY A 50 -13.00 34.89 -1.69
C GLY A 50 -14.23 34.06 -1.32
N SER A 51 -14.11 33.25 -0.27
CA SER A 51 -15.23 32.55 0.34
C SER A 51 -15.48 33.11 1.73
N THR A 52 -16.68 33.65 1.89
CA THR A 52 -17.27 34.20 3.10
C THR A 52 -17.54 33.12 4.14
N ASP A 53 -17.15 33.46 5.36
CA ASP A 53 -17.45 32.91 6.66
C ASP A 53 -18.91 33.16 7.06
N GLY A 54 -19.76 32.16 6.88
CA GLY A 54 -21.15 32.15 7.35
C GLY A 54 -21.35 31.12 8.45
N SER A 55 -21.09 31.51 9.70
CA SER A 55 -21.42 30.74 10.90
C SER A 55 -22.59 31.43 11.62
N THR A 56 -23.75 30.77 11.69
CA THR A 56 -24.86 31.10 12.62
C THR A 56 -25.78 29.89 12.78
N GLY A 57 -26.17 29.57 14.02
CA GLY A 57 -27.22 28.63 14.40
C GLY A 57 -26.67 27.46 15.22
N ASP A 58 -26.47 27.59 16.53
CA ASP A 58 -27.44 27.72 17.63
C ASP A 58 -28.22 26.41 17.92
N ASP A 59 -27.95 25.90 19.12
CA ASP A 59 -28.84 25.21 20.05
C ASP A 59 -29.45 23.84 19.66
N GLU A 60 -29.07 22.80 20.40
CA GLU A 60 -29.96 22.20 21.41
C GLU A 60 -29.16 21.40 22.44
N ASP A 61 -29.50 21.65 23.69
CA ASP A 61 -29.08 21.03 24.93
C ASP A 61 -29.28 19.49 24.90
N PHE A 62 -28.21 18.71 25.10
CA PHE A 62 -28.36 17.31 25.47
C PHE A 62 -27.44 16.95 26.64
N VAL A 63 -27.94 17.23 27.84
CA VAL A 63 -27.36 16.79 29.11
C VAL A 63 -27.59 15.29 29.26
N VAL A 64 -26.59 14.49 28.90
CA VAL A 64 -26.54 13.07 29.26
C VAL A 64 -25.75 12.93 30.55
N ILE A 65 -26.46 12.83 31.66
CA ILE A 65 -25.91 12.26 32.90
C ILE A 65 -25.86 10.75 32.69
N LEU A 66 -24.71 10.24 32.27
CA LEU A 66 -24.39 8.82 32.40
C LEU A 66 -23.42 8.67 33.58
N ASP A 67 -23.90 8.03 34.64
CA ASP A 67 -23.11 7.66 35.81
C ASP A 67 -21.90 6.82 35.37
N ALA A 68 -20.74 7.47 35.39
CA ALA A 68 -19.44 6.91 35.10
C ALA A 68 -19.12 5.80 36.12
N GLN A 69 -19.33 4.54 35.70
CA GLN A 69 -18.62 3.41 36.27
C GLN A 69 -17.20 3.44 35.67
N PRO A 70 -16.13 3.56 36.48
CA PRO A 70 -14.76 3.54 35.97
C PRO A 70 -14.38 2.10 35.63
N ILE A 71 -14.66 1.67 34.42
CA ILE A 71 -14.26 0.37 33.90
C ILE A 71 -13.66 0.60 32.51
N PHE A 72 -12.32 0.60 32.48
CA PHE A 72 -11.42 0.62 31.31
C PHE A 72 -10.91 1.97 30.78
N ASP A 73 -10.31 2.80 31.63
CA ASP A 73 -9.26 3.77 31.21
C ASP A 73 -7.87 3.43 31.79
N ALA A 74 -7.72 2.24 32.41
CA ALA A 74 -6.45 1.72 32.93
C ALA A 74 -5.74 0.76 31.95
N LEU A 75 -6.20 0.66 30.69
CA LEU A 75 -5.58 -0.20 29.70
C LEU A 75 -4.59 0.61 28.86
N LEU A 76 -3.32 0.28 29.06
CA LEU A 76 -2.14 0.87 28.44
C LEU A 76 -1.81 2.28 28.96
N ASP A 77 -1.65 2.36 30.28
CA ASP A 77 -0.70 3.29 30.88
C ASP A 77 0.65 3.05 30.19
N THR A 78 1.01 3.96 29.28
CA THR A 78 2.34 4.06 28.67
C THR A 78 3.34 4.45 29.74
N ASN A 79 3.44 3.63 30.81
CA ASN A 79 4.35 3.88 31.90
C ASN A 79 5.77 3.83 31.33
N PRO A 80 6.49 4.96 31.28
CA PRO A 80 7.82 5.04 30.71
C PRO A 80 8.81 4.07 31.39
N GLU A 81 8.55 3.69 32.65
CA GLU A 81 9.37 2.74 33.39
C GLU A 81 9.35 1.32 32.76
N ASN A 82 8.22 0.91 32.19
CA ASN A 82 8.12 -0.39 31.52
C ASN A 82 8.90 -0.38 30.21
N CYS A 83 8.90 0.74 29.47
CA CYS A 83 9.59 0.83 28.19
C CYS A 83 11.11 0.62 28.34
N LEU A 84 11.75 1.30 29.29
CA LEU A 84 13.22 1.25 29.46
C LEU A 84 13.71 -0.17 29.69
N SER A 85 13.04 -0.91 30.58
CA SER A 85 13.43 -2.28 30.92
C SER A 85 13.39 -3.26 29.74
N VAL A 86 12.53 -3.01 28.73
CA VAL A 86 12.35 -3.90 27.58
C VAL A 86 13.13 -3.42 26.35
N CYS A 87 13.40 -2.11 26.23
CA CYS A 87 14.08 -1.53 25.06
C CYS A 87 15.61 -1.66 25.11
N GLU A 88 16.24 -1.66 26.29
CA GLU A 88 17.71 -1.59 26.45
C GLU A 88 18.49 -2.83 25.97
N GLY A 89 17.83 -3.95 25.67
CA GLY A 89 18.48 -5.18 25.18
C GLY A 89 18.55 -5.32 23.65
N GLY A 90 17.88 -4.43 22.91
CA GLY A 90 17.71 -4.56 21.46
C GLY A 90 18.92 -4.11 20.65
N VAL A 91 19.13 -4.73 19.48
CA VAL A 91 20.15 -4.30 18.52
C VAL A 91 19.81 -2.90 18.00
N GLY A 92 20.68 -1.92 18.27
CA GLY A 92 20.50 -0.53 17.81
C GLY A 92 19.57 0.32 18.70
N ALA A 93 19.11 -0.21 19.83
CA ALA A 93 18.26 0.54 20.75
C ALA A 93 19.00 1.76 21.31
N ARG A 94 18.34 2.92 21.27
CA ARG A 94 18.81 4.17 21.90
C ARG A 94 18.14 4.45 23.25
N GLY A 95 17.09 3.72 23.58
CA GLY A 95 16.29 3.91 24.78
C GLY A 95 14.85 4.27 24.46
N CYS A 96 14.16 4.85 25.44
CA CYS A 96 12.75 5.21 25.33
C CYS A 96 12.56 6.73 25.26
N ASP A 97 11.77 7.18 24.29
CA ASP A 97 11.34 8.56 24.15
C ASP A 97 9.82 8.62 24.24
N GLY A 98 9.29 9.29 25.28
CA GLY A 98 7.85 9.39 25.50
C GLY A 98 7.10 8.05 25.60
N GLY A 99 7.75 6.99 26.08
CA GLY A 99 7.18 5.64 26.14
C GLY A 99 7.28 4.82 24.83
N THR A 100 7.95 5.36 23.81
CA THR A 100 8.27 4.66 22.55
C THR A 100 9.70 4.17 22.57
N CYS A 101 9.94 2.89 22.27
CA CYS A 101 11.29 2.35 22.10
C CYS A 101 11.87 2.84 20.77
N VAL A 102 12.96 3.60 20.83
CA VAL A 102 13.62 4.16 19.63
C VAL A 102 14.85 3.33 19.30
N ILE A 103 14.91 2.83 18.07
CA ILE A 103 16.01 2.05 17.52
C ILE A 103 16.58 2.81 16.33
N GLU A 104 17.87 3.18 16.38
CA GLU A 104 18.53 3.89 15.28
C GLU A 104 19.73 3.11 14.77
N CYS A 105 19.69 2.77 13.48
CA CYS A 105 20.73 2.02 12.80
C CYS A 105 21.35 2.89 11.69
N GLY A 106 22.60 3.31 11.90
CA GLY A 106 23.46 3.95 10.91
C GLY A 106 24.08 2.96 9.91
N ASN A 107 25.12 3.40 9.20
CA ASN A 107 25.73 2.61 8.11
C ASN A 107 26.24 1.26 8.62
N ASN A 108 25.75 0.18 8.00
CA ASN A 108 26.06 -1.20 8.38
C ASN A 108 25.81 -1.53 9.86
N GLN A 109 25.00 -0.74 10.56
CA GLN A 109 24.57 -1.07 11.92
C GLN A 109 23.39 -2.04 11.87
N CYS A 110 23.22 -2.80 12.95
CA CYS A 110 22.14 -3.76 13.11
C CYS A 110 22.15 -4.90 12.07
N GLN A 111 23.34 -5.30 11.60
CA GLN A 111 23.52 -6.38 10.61
C GLN A 111 23.69 -7.78 11.21
N GLY A 112 23.79 -7.90 12.54
CA GLY A 112 23.99 -9.20 13.20
C GLY A 112 22.74 -10.05 13.30
N ALA A 113 21.56 -9.43 13.32
CA ALA A 113 20.25 -10.07 13.45
C ALA A 113 19.16 -9.13 12.91
N PRO A 114 17.92 -9.61 12.70
CA PRO A 114 16.78 -8.73 12.46
C PRO A 114 16.58 -7.76 13.63
N VAL A 115 16.11 -6.54 13.34
CA VAL A 115 15.69 -5.60 14.39
C VAL A 115 14.33 -6.05 14.90
N VAL A 116 14.24 -6.43 16.18
CA VAL A 116 13.00 -6.92 16.80
C VAL A 116 12.50 -5.90 17.80
N CYS A 117 11.26 -5.43 17.62
CA CYS A 117 10.64 -4.51 18.56
C CYS A 117 10.10 -5.23 19.81
N PRO A 118 10.16 -4.58 20.98
CA PRO A 118 9.69 -5.16 22.23
C PRO A 118 8.17 -5.40 22.25
N PRO A 119 7.68 -6.49 22.89
CA PRO A 119 6.26 -6.77 22.98
C PRO A 119 5.46 -5.69 23.72
N GLY A 120 4.32 -5.28 23.17
CA GLY A 120 3.35 -4.38 23.82
C GLY A 120 3.76 -2.90 23.92
N VAL A 121 4.97 -2.55 23.49
CA VAL A 121 5.51 -1.18 23.55
C VAL A 121 5.53 -0.57 22.14
N PRO A 122 5.16 0.72 21.96
CA PRO A 122 5.34 1.40 20.69
C PRO A 122 6.81 1.43 20.28
N CYS A 123 7.11 1.24 19.00
CA CYS A 123 8.48 1.13 18.50
C CYS A 123 8.71 2.06 17.29
N ASP A 124 9.80 2.84 17.31
CA ASP A 124 10.27 3.66 16.19
C ASP A 124 11.64 3.15 15.72
N VAL A 125 11.68 2.55 14.54
CA VAL A 125 12.88 1.96 13.93
C VAL A 125 13.37 2.82 12.78
N ARG A 126 14.59 3.37 12.92
CA ARG A 126 15.21 4.28 11.94
C ARG A 126 16.46 3.65 11.34
N CYS A 127 16.28 3.01 10.20
CA CYS A 127 17.34 2.41 9.37
C CYS A 127 17.84 3.46 8.38
N SER A 128 18.65 4.41 8.91
CA SER A 128 19.08 5.60 8.17
C SER A 128 20.36 5.42 7.36
N GLY A 129 21.20 4.47 7.75
CA GLY A 129 22.43 4.17 7.02
C GLY A 129 22.27 3.19 5.88
N SER A 130 23.24 3.16 4.97
CA SER A 130 23.29 2.16 3.90
C SER A 130 23.38 0.75 4.47
N SER A 131 22.55 -0.15 3.93
CA SER A 131 22.43 -1.54 4.41
C SER A 131 22.22 -1.65 5.93
N SER A 132 21.63 -0.63 6.54
CA SER A 132 21.15 -0.69 7.93
C SER A 132 19.98 -1.66 8.01
N CYS A 133 19.85 -2.34 9.15
CA CYS A 133 18.77 -3.32 9.38
C CYS A 133 18.71 -4.38 8.26
N ASN A 134 19.88 -4.81 7.74
CA ASN A 134 19.91 -5.63 6.54
C ASN A 134 19.15 -6.95 6.71
N ASN A 135 18.98 -7.48 7.92
CA ASN A 135 18.23 -8.71 8.14
C ASN A 135 16.71 -8.50 8.32
N GLY A 136 16.20 -7.29 8.04
CA GLY A 136 14.79 -6.95 8.18
C GLY A 136 14.45 -6.34 9.54
N VAL A 137 13.16 -6.04 9.69
CA VAL A 137 12.56 -5.44 10.89
C VAL A 137 11.31 -6.23 11.24
N ASP A 138 11.21 -6.69 12.47
CA ASP A 138 10.09 -7.42 13.02
C ASP A 138 9.44 -6.61 14.15
N CYS A 139 8.32 -5.96 13.83
CA CYS A 139 7.47 -5.28 14.80
C CYS A 139 6.23 -6.09 15.19
N THR A 140 6.20 -7.40 14.95
CA THR A 140 4.96 -8.20 15.09
C THR A 140 4.46 -8.34 16.53
N ALA A 141 5.29 -7.98 17.52
CA ALA A 141 4.92 -7.98 18.93
C ALA A 141 4.62 -6.57 19.49
N ALA A 142 4.95 -5.50 18.76
CA ALA A 142 4.78 -4.12 19.22
C ALA A 142 3.29 -3.74 19.26
N SER A 143 2.92 -2.80 20.13
CA SER A 143 1.55 -2.25 20.13
C SER A 143 1.32 -1.30 18.95
N ARG A 144 2.37 -0.59 18.51
CA ARG A 144 2.41 0.27 17.31
C ARG A 144 3.83 0.27 16.75
N CYS A 145 3.99 0.40 15.45
CA CYS A 145 5.32 0.55 14.85
C CYS A 145 5.41 1.68 13.82
N ALA A 146 6.51 2.43 13.88
CA ALA A 146 6.97 3.31 12.82
C ALA A 146 8.33 2.77 12.32
N ILE A 147 8.45 2.52 11.02
CA ILE A 147 9.64 1.93 10.40
C ILE A 147 10.09 2.84 9.27
N GLY A 148 11.27 3.43 9.40
CA GLY A 148 11.92 4.26 8.38
C GLY A 148 13.15 3.59 7.80
N CYS A 149 13.04 3.05 6.58
CA CYS A 149 14.17 2.53 5.80
C CYS A 149 14.61 3.63 4.80
N THR A 150 15.39 4.60 5.27
CA THR A 150 15.79 5.79 4.49
C THR A 150 17.17 5.65 3.85
N GLY A 151 18.03 4.79 4.39
CA GLY A 151 19.34 4.49 3.80
C GLY A 151 19.22 3.66 2.53
N ALA A 152 20.17 3.80 1.60
CA ALA A 152 20.22 2.94 0.42
C ALA A 152 20.36 1.49 0.84
N ASN A 153 19.59 0.58 0.24
CA ASN A 153 19.54 -0.83 0.63
C ASN A 153 19.18 -1.07 2.12
N ALA A 154 18.62 -0.08 2.83
CA ALA A 154 18.13 -0.28 4.18
C ALA A 154 17.00 -1.32 4.15
N CYS A 155 17.02 -2.26 5.10
CA CYS A 155 16.04 -3.34 5.15
C CYS A 155 16.05 -4.20 3.86
N GLN A 156 17.15 -4.21 3.09
CA GLN A 156 17.20 -4.90 1.80
C GLN A 156 17.25 -6.41 1.95
N GLY A 157 17.89 -6.97 2.99
CA GLY A 157 18.20 -8.40 3.15
C GLY A 157 17.19 -9.23 3.96
N GLY A 158 16.11 -8.63 4.46
CA GLY A 158 15.04 -9.32 5.16
C GLY A 158 13.70 -8.60 5.02
N SER A 159 12.61 -9.27 5.37
CA SER A 159 11.27 -8.70 5.30
C SER A 159 11.05 -7.64 6.38
N VAL A 160 10.16 -6.69 6.10
CA VAL A 160 9.63 -5.73 7.09
C VAL A 160 8.24 -6.20 7.47
N MET A 161 8.06 -6.63 8.72
CA MET A 161 6.80 -7.19 9.23
C MET A 161 6.27 -6.34 10.37
N CYS A 162 4.98 -6.05 10.33
CA CYS A 162 4.38 -5.12 11.27
C CYS A 162 2.92 -5.48 11.62
N THR A 163 2.59 -5.38 12.90
CA THR A 163 1.25 -5.64 13.46
C THR A 163 0.94 -4.57 14.52
N GLY A 164 -0.09 -4.80 15.35
CA GLY A 164 -0.50 -3.90 16.43
C GLY A 164 -1.72 -3.05 16.03
N ASP A 165 -1.93 -1.93 16.71
CA ASP A 165 -3.06 -1.03 16.42
C ASP A 165 -2.82 -0.26 15.12
N SER A 166 -1.58 0.21 14.93
CA SER A 166 -1.19 1.05 13.80
C SER A 166 0.24 0.78 13.37
N CYS A 167 0.47 0.74 12.06
CA CYS A 167 1.79 0.61 11.49
C CYS A 167 2.05 1.60 10.35
N VAL A 168 3.22 2.23 10.38
CA VAL A 168 3.72 3.08 9.31
C VAL A 168 5.07 2.55 8.85
N THR A 169 5.17 2.17 7.57
CA THR A 169 6.42 1.74 6.95
C THR A 169 6.78 2.66 5.79
N ARG A 170 7.97 3.28 5.87
CA ARG A 170 8.48 4.20 4.85
C ARG A 170 9.81 3.71 4.29
N CYS A 171 9.76 3.18 3.08
CA CYS A 171 10.89 2.72 2.28
C CYS A 171 11.28 3.84 1.32
N SER A 172 12.20 4.71 1.75
CA SER A 172 12.59 5.93 1.01
C SER A 172 14.06 5.95 0.60
N GLY A 173 14.83 4.92 0.96
CA GLY A 173 16.12 4.64 0.35
C GLY A 173 15.97 3.84 -0.94
N SER A 174 16.86 4.05 -1.92
CA SER A 174 16.89 3.22 -3.13
C SER A 174 17.01 1.75 -2.77
N SER A 175 16.22 0.89 -3.41
CA SER A 175 16.21 -0.56 -3.18
C SER A 175 15.94 -0.98 -1.73
N SER A 176 15.36 -0.09 -0.91
CA SER A 176 14.98 -0.41 0.47
C SER A 176 13.78 -1.37 0.51
N CYS A 177 13.68 -2.15 1.59
CA CYS A 177 12.58 -3.09 1.83
C CYS A 177 12.40 -4.15 0.73
N ASN A 178 13.50 -4.60 0.11
CA ASN A 178 13.41 -5.36 -1.13
C ASN A 178 12.82 -6.77 -0.95
N PHE A 179 12.95 -7.41 0.22
CA PHE A 179 12.29 -8.71 0.48
C PHE A 179 10.81 -8.60 0.87
N GLY A 180 10.20 -7.43 0.67
CA GLY A 180 8.78 -7.23 0.85
C GLY A 180 8.43 -6.60 2.20
N VAL A 181 7.20 -6.08 2.23
CA VAL A 181 6.60 -5.43 3.37
C VAL A 181 5.27 -6.12 3.64
N GLY A 182 5.09 -6.62 4.87
CA GLY A 182 3.87 -7.23 5.35
C GLY A 182 3.29 -6.41 6.51
N CYS A 183 2.01 -6.08 6.41
CA CYS A 183 1.31 -5.33 7.45
C CYS A 183 -0.05 -5.94 7.79
N ASP A 184 -0.24 -6.27 9.06
CA ASP A 184 -1.46 -6.88 9.63
C ASP A 184 -1.87 -6.15 10.93
N ALA A 185 -1.63 -4.84 10.97
CA ALA A 185 -2.07 -3.96 12.05
C ALA A 185 -3.56 -3.59 11.87
N GLY A 186 -4.19 -2.91 12.84
CA GLY A 186 -5.53 -2.33 12.65
C GLY A 186 -5.54 -1.30 11.48
N SER A 187 -4.52 -0.45 11.42
CA SER A 187 -4.29 0.47 10.29
C SER A 187 -2.86 0.39 9.78
N CYS A 188 -2.70 0.34 8.46
CA CYS A 188 -1.43 0.21 7.77
C CYS A 188 -1.20 1.34 6.76
N ILE A 189 -0.08 2.04 6.88
CA ILE A 189 0.40 3.02 5.90
C ILE A 189 1.76 2.55 5.37
N LEU A 190 1.79 2.10 4.12
CA LEU A 190 2.99 1.58 3.45
C LEU A 190 3.40 2.54 2.34
N SER A 191 4.63 3.04 2.38
CA SER A 191 5.16 4.04 1.46
C SER A 191 6.49 3.57 0.86
N CYS A 192 6.47 3.10 -0.38
CA CYS A 192 7.63 2.71 -1.17
C CYS A 192 7.95 3.84 -2.14
N LEU A 193 8.81 4.78 -1.73
CA LEU A 193 8.91 6.12 -2.36
C LEU A 193 10.14 6.30 -3.26
N ALA A 194 11.16 5.45 -3.10
CA ALA A 194 12.42 5.57 -3.84
C ALA A 194 12.55 4.49 -4.91
N ASP A 195 13.46 4.71 -5.86
CA ASP A 195 13.62 3.80 -7.00
C ASP A 195 13.91 2.39 -6.51
N ASN A 196 13.23 1.42 -7.11
CA ASN A 196 13.31 0.00 -6.75
C ASN A 196 12.94 -0.32 -5.29
N SER A 197 12.30 0.60 -4.55
CA SER A 197 11.83 0.30 -3.20
C SER A 197 10.71 -0.74 -3.24
N CYS A 198 10.77 -1.71 -2.33
CA CYS A 198 9.80 -2.82 -2.30
C CYS A 198 9.74 -3.61 -3.63
N GLN A 199 10.85 -3.65 -4.39
CA GLN A 199 10.87 -4.25 -5.73
C GLN A 199 10.98 -5.77 -5.72
N GLY A 200 11.51 -6.41 -4.68
CA GLY A 200 11.93 -7.82 -4.68
C GLY A 200 10.89 -8.81 -4.20
N SER A 201 9.76 -8.34 -3.67
CA SER A 201 8.61 -9.16 -3.28
C SER A 201 7.32 -8.34 -3.33
N ARG A 202 6.18 -9.03 -3.27
CA ARG A 202 4.86 -8.38 -3.25
C ARG A 202 4.67 -7.63 -1.92
N VAL A 203 4.10 -6.43 -1.99
CA VAL A 203 3.64 -5.70 -0.80
C VAL A 203 2.31 -6.30 -0.35
N ASN A 204 2.22 -6.74 0.91
CA ASN A 204 1.02 -7.35 1.48
C ASN A 204 0.47 -6.49 2.61
N CYS A 205 -0.80 -6.09 2.48
CA CYS A 205 -1.52 -5.34 3.50
C CYS A 205 -2.83 -6.06 3.83
N SER A 206 -3.00 -6.47 5.09
CA SER A 206 -4.11 -7.28 5.58
C SER A 206 -4.92 -6.62 6.71
N SER A 207 -4.82 -5.30 6.85
CA SER A 207 -5.43 -4.51 7.94
C SER A 207 -6.88 -4.10 7.71
N GLU A 208 -7.56 -3.57 8.73
CA GLU A 208 -8.86 -2.89 8.54
C GLU A 208 -8.72 -1.74 7.55
N HIS A 209 -7.73 -0.86 7.75
CA HIS A 209 -7.47 0.29 6.88
C HIS A 209 -6.08 0.24 6.25
N CYS A 210 -6.02 -0.10 4.95
CA CYS A 210 -4.78 -0.16 4.18
C CYS A 210 -4.60 1.08 3.31
N THR A 211 -3.42 1.72 3.40
CA THR A 211 -2.93 2.70 2.42
C THR A 211 -1.57 2.26 1.91
N VAL A 212 -1.45 2.04 0.60
CA VAL A 212 -0.21 1.65 -0.06
C VAL A 212 0.14 2.68 -1.13
N GLN A 213 1.31 3.27 -1.02
CA GLN A 213 1.85 4.22 -1.98
C GLN A 213 3.15 3.67 -2.58
N CYS A 214 3.17 3.56 -3.91
CA CYS A 214 4.28 3.09 -4.71
C CYS A 214 4.73 4.21 -5.64
N GLY A 215 5.91 4.76 -5.37
CA GLY A 215 6.45 5.96 -6.00
C GLY A 215 5.84 7.26 -5.49
N VAL A 216 6.30 8.35 -6.07
CA VAL A 216 5.71 9.69 -5.95
C VAL A 216 5.57 10.27 -7.36
N GLU A 217 4.65 11.22 -7.52
CA GLU A 217 4.53 11.97 -8.77
C GLU A 217 5.89 12.60 -9.14
N THR A 218 6.12 12.88 -10.43
CA THR A 218 7.42 13.36 -10.99
C THR A 218 8.48 12.27 -11.23
N ASN A 219 8.07 11.03 -11.51
CA ASN A 219 8.98 9.95 -11.93
C ASN A 219 10.07 9.57 -10.91
N LYS A 220 9.82 9.83 -9.62
CA LYS A 220 10.66 9.33 -8.52
C LYS A 220 10.00 8.10 -7.90
N GLY A 221 10.79 7.08 -7.62
CA GLY A 221 10.27 5.80 -7.16
C GLY A 221 9.93 4.86 -8.30
N LYS A 222 10.66 4.93 -9.41
CA LYS A 222 10.48 4.02 -10.55
C LYS A 222 10.61 2.58 -10.10
N SER A 223 9.78 1.72 -10.68
CA SER A 223 9.76 0.28 -10.35
C SER A 223 9.48 -0.03 -8.88
N SER A 224 8.91 0.90 -8.11
CA SER A 224 8.48 0.60 -6.74
C SER A 224 7.32 -0.39 -6.75
N CYS A 225 7.32 -1.31 -5.78
CA CYS A 225 6.31 -2.37 -5.67
C CYS A 225 6.24 -3.24 -6.94
N ASN A 226 7.37 -3.54 -7.56
CA ASN A 226 7.40 -4.18 -8.89
C ASN A 226 6.74 -5.57 -8.95
N PHE A 227 6.76 -6.36 -7.87
CA PHE A 227 6.03 -7.64 -7.82
C PHE A 227 4.53 -7.47 -7.51
N GLY A 228 4.03 -6.23 -7.51
CA GLY A 228 2.64 -5.90 -7.28
C GLY A 228 2.31 -5.64 -5.81
N VAL A 229 1.02 -5.44 -5.57
CA VAL A 229 0.46 -5.23 -4.23
C VAL A 229 -0.72 -6.19 -4.06
N SER A 230 -0.81 -6.81 -2.88
CA SER A 230 -2.01 -7.51 -2.40
C SER A 230 -2.54 -6.74 -1.20
N CYS A 231 -3.76 -6.23 -1.34
CA CYS A 231 -4.43 -5.48 -0.31
C CYS A 231 -5.74 -6.19 0.07
N GLN A 232 -5.79 -6.77 1.26
CA GLN A 232 -6.90 -7.57 1.78
C GLN A 232 -7.41 -6.91 3.06
N SER A 233 -8.36 -6.00 2.93
CA SER A 233 -8.84 -5.19 4.05
C SER A 233 -10.28 -5.54 4.44
N THR A 234 -10.70 -5.30 5.67
CA THR A 234 -12.11 -5.45 6.05
C THR A 234 -12.92 -4.18 5.76
N GLU A 235 -12.29 -3.01 5.82
CA GLU A 235 -12.96 -1.70 5.77
C GLU A 235 -12.59 -0.90 4.51
N SER A 236 -11.32 -0.53 4.35
CA SER A 236 -10.87 0.26 3.22
C SER A 236 -9.48 -0.11 2.72
N CYS A 237 -9.30 -0.10 1.40
CA CYS A 237 -8.00 -0.18 0.77
C CYS A 237 -7.77 0.94 -0.24
N THR A 238 -6.69 1.70 -0.06
CA THR A 238 -6.20 2.68 -1.04
C THR A 238 -4.84 2.25 -1.56
N VAL A 239 -4.69 2.11 -2.88
CA VAL A 239 -3.41 1.86 -3.53
C VAL A 239 -3.13 2.92 -4.59
N ALA A 240 -1.97 3.56 -4.48
CA ALA A 240 -1.52 4.60 -5.40
C ALA A 240 -0.16 4.22 -6.03
N CYS A 241 -0.18 3.94 -7.32
CA CYS A 241 0.99 3.66 -8.17
C CYS A 241 1.31 4.93 -8.97
N LEU A 242 2.26 5.71 -8.47
CA LEU A 242 2.46 7.13 -8.81
C LEU A 242 3.73 7.42 -9.61
N ALA A 243 4.52 6.40 -9.97
CA ALA A 243 5.75 6.53 -10.77
C ALA A 243 5.79 5.51 -11.91
N ASP A 244 6.68 5.71 -12.88
CA ASP A 244 6.87 4.79 -14.01
C ASP A 244 7.15 3.36 -13.53
N ASP A 245 6.59 2.41 -14.27
CA ASP A 245 6.78 0.97 -14.04
C ASP A 245 6.48 0.55 -12.59
N THR A 246 5.59 1.26 -11.87
CA THR A 246 5.17 0.86 -10.53
C THR A 246 4.11 -0.24 -10.59
N CYS A 247 4.05 -1.08 -9.54
CA CYS A 247 3.00 -2.10 -9.39
C CYS A 247 2.92 -3.10 -10.57
N GLN A 248 4.04 -3.44 -11.21
CA GLN A 248 4.02 -4.25 -12.43
C GLN A 248 3.46 -5.64 -12.21
N GLY A 249 3.72 -6.30 -11.08
CA GLY A 249 3.28 -7.68 -10.83
C GLY A 249 1.77 -7.86 -10.60
N GLY A 250 0.97 -6.88 -11.01
CA GLY A 250 -0.48 -6.89 -10.89
C GLY A 250 -0.96 -6.45 -9.52
N LEU A 251 -2.12 -5.81 -9.52
CA LEU A 251 -2.75 -5.29 -8.33
C LEU A 251 -3.94 -6.16 -7.94
N VAL A 252 -3.98 -6.63 -6.70
CA VAL A 252 -5.15 -7.34 -6.15
C VAL A 252 -5.63 -6.58 -4.92
N VAL A 253 -6.86 -6.08 -4.97
CA VAL A 253 -7.51 -5.36 -3.89
C VAL A 253 -8.82 -6.06 -3.55
N ALA A 254 -8.98 -6.48 -2.31
CA ALA A 254 -10.21 -7.07 -1.79
C ALA A 254 -10.56 -6.38 -0.47
N THR A 255 -11.76 -5.80 -0.38
CA THR A 255 -12.22 -5.14 0.84
C THR A 255 -13.73 -5.19 1.02
N GLY A 256 -14.19 -5.12 2.28
CA GLY A 256 -15.61 -5.17 2.61
C GLY A 256 -16.37 -3.89 2.25
N LYS A 257 -15.71 -2.72 2.23
CA LYS A 257 -16.37 -1.45 1.90
C LYS A 257 -15.73 -0.74 0.73
N THR A 258 -14.62 -0.03 0.93
CA THR A 258 -14.13 0.95 -0.06
C THR A 258 -12.76 0.58 -0.63
N ALA A 259 -12.65 0.51 -1.95
CA ALA A 259 -11.38 0.36 -2.65
C ALA A 259 -11.10 1.57 -3.55
N SER A 260 -9.87 2.07 -3.50
CA SER A 260 -9.39 3.09 -4.44
C SER A 260 -8.05 2.69 -5.02
N VAL A 261 -7.98 2.64 -6.34
CA VAL A 261 -6.76 2.32 -7.10
C VAL A 261 -6.46 3.48 -8.03
N THR A 262 -5.25 4.00 -7.95
CA THR A 262 -4.75 5.03 -8.88
C THR A 262 -3.46 4.56 -9.53
N CYS A 263 -3.45 4.48 -10.86
CA CYS A 263 -2.28 4.21 -11.69
C CYS A 263 -2.03 5.48 -12.53
N ASN A 264 -1.10 6.33 -12.07
CA ASN A 264 -0.96 7.72 -12.55
C ASN A 264 0.10 7.89 -13.65
N GLU A 265 1.05 6.97 -13.75
CA GLU A 265 2.26 7.10 -14.59
C GLU A 265 2.37 6.01 -15.66
N ASP A 266 3.36 6.12 -16.54
CA ASP A 266 3.51 5.20 -17.67
C ASP A 266 3.78 3.78 -17.17
N ASN A 267 3.09 2.82 -17.80
CA ASN A 267 3.07 1.41 -17.45
C ASN A 267 2.65 1.09 -16.00
N ALA A 268 2.18 2.05 -15.19
CA ALA A 268 1.77 1.76 -13.81
C ALA A 268 0.63 0.73 -13.80
N CYS A 269 0.77 -0.35 -13.03
CA CYS A 269 -0.22 -1.44 -12.97
C CYS A 269 -0.43 -2.20 -14.30
N ASN A 270 0.61 -2.35 -15.14
CA ASN A 270 0.46 -2.92 -16.48
C ASN A 270 0.08 -4.41 -16.58
N GLN A 271 0.26 -5.23 -15.53
CA GLN A 271 -0.24 -6.61 -15.51
C GLN A 271 -1.70 -6.71 -15.03
N GLY A 272 -2.41 -5.58 -14.97
CA GLY A 272 -3.82 -5.53 -14.66
C GLY A 272 -4.12 -5.22 -13.19
N VAL A 273 -5.40 -4.93 -12.97
CA VAL A 273 -5.95 -4.52 -11.68
C VAL A 273 -7.19 -5.36 -11.39
N ALA A 274 -7.18 -6.09 -10.28
CA ALA A 274 -8.34 -6.83 -9.78
C ALA A 274 -8.83 -6.20 -8.47
N VAL A 275 -10.09 -5.78 -8.43
CA VAL A 275 -10.71 -5.09 -7.30
C VAL A 275 -12.05 -5.74 -6.93
N SER A 276 -12.18 -6.09 -5.66
CA SER A 276 -13.40 -6.58 -5.03
C SER A 276 -13.76 -5.68 -3.85
N ALA A 277 -14.79 -4.84 -3.96
CA ALA A 277 -15.24 -3.95 -2.89
C ALA A 277 -16.70 -3.54 -3.06
N ALA A 278 -17.39 -3.14 -1.98
CA ALA A 278 -18.75 -2.60 -2.09
C ALA A 278 -18.80 -1.29 -2.91
N ASP A 279 -17.78 -0.46 -2.77
CA ASP A 279 -17.54 0.73 -3.60
C ASP A 279 -16.06 0.76 -4.02
N ALA A 280 -15.80 0.62 -5.32
CA ALA A 280 -14.50 0.55 -5.94
C ALA A 280 -14.31 1.72 -6.91
N SER A 281 -13.14 2.34 -6.87
CA SER A 281 -12.70 3.31 -7.87
C SER A 281 -11.36 2.90 -8.45
N VAL A 282 -11.26 2.91 -9.79
CA VAL A 282 -10.03 2.62 -10.52
C VAL A 282 -9.75 3.78 -11.48
N ARG A 283 -8.60 4.42 -11.34
CA ARG A 283 -8.17 5.54 -12.17
C ARG A 283 -6.88 5.19 -12.91
N CYS A 284 -6.93 5.23 -14.23
CA CYS A 284 -5.84 4.91 -15.15
C CYS A 284 -5.56 6.13 -16.03
N ARG A 285 -4.42 6.81 -15.84
CA ARG A 285 -4.21 8.15 -16.44
C ARG A 285 -3.25 8.19 -17.63
N LYS A 286 -2.13 7.47 -17.58
CA LYS A 286 -1.06 7.55 -18.58
C LYS A 286 -0.97 6.29 -19.44
N SER A 287 0.00 6.28 -20.36
CA SER A 287 0.14 5.24 -21.37
C SER A 287 0.42 3.89 -20.73
N GLY A 288 -0.38 2.87 -21.06
CA GLY A 288 -0.19 1.52 -20.54
C GLY A 288 -0.52 1.38 -19.04
N ALA A 289 -1.10 2.43 -18.43
CA ALA A 289 -1.58 2.33 -17.06
C ALA A 289 -2.76 1.35 -16.99
N CYS A 290 -2.82 0.54 -15.92
CA CYS A 290 -3.80 -0.54 -15.71
C CYS A 290 -3.73 -1.70 -16.73
N GLY A 291 -2.76 -1.69 -17.64
CA GLY A 291 -2.59 -2.75 -18.62
C GLY A 291 -3.80 -2.89 -19.55
N ASN A 292 -4.10 -4.12 -19.94
CA ASN A 292 -5.19 -4.41 -20.88
C ASN A 292 -6.52 -4.73 -20.20
N VAL A 293 -6.52 -5.04 -18.89
CA VAL A 293 -7.70 -5.55 -18.17
C VAL A 293 -7.78 -5.00 -16.76
N VAL A 294 -8.93 -4.42 -16.44
CA VAL A 294 -9.36 -4.14 -15.07
C VAL A 294 -10.53 -5.06 -14.74
N TYR A 295 -10.42 -5.79 -13.62
CA TYR A 295 -11.45 -6.67 -13.10
C TYR A 295 -12.10 -6.06 -11.86
N CYS A 296 -13.41 -5.89 -11.90
CA CYS A 296 -14.24 -5.42 -10.80
C CYS A 296 -15.35 -6.45 -10.55
N ASP A 297 -15.36 -7.11 -9.40
CA ASP A 297 -16.41 -8.10 -9.05
C ASP A 297 -17.25 -7.74 -7.82
N GLY A 298 -16.98 -6.59 -7.22
CA GLY A 298 -17.73 -6.06 -6.09
C GLY A 298 -18.99 -5.28 -6.48
N GLY A 299 -19.41 -4.37 -5.60
CA GLY A 299 -20.57 -3.50 -5.79
C GLY A 299 -20.31 -2.41 -6.84
N LYS A 300 -20.38 -1.14 -6.45
CA LYS A 300 -20.16 -0.01 -7.38
C LYS A 300 -18.72 -0.02 -7.86
N CYS A 301 -18.48 0.03 -9.17
CA CYS A 301 -17.14 0.20 -9.74
C CYS A 301 -17.11 1.41 -10.67
N GLU A 302 -16.25 2.37 -10.36
CA GLU A 302 -16.08 3.58 -11.14
C GLU A 302 -14.70 3.60 -11.81
N ALA A 303 -14.68 3.75 -13.14
CA ALA A 303 -13.47 3.78 -13.94
C ALA A 303 -13.24 5.16 -14.59
N ASP A 304 -12.02 5.70 -14.44
CA ASP A 304 -11.55 6.89 -15.17
C ASP A 304 -10.36 6.52 -16.05
N CYS A 305 -10.63 6.39 -17.35
CA CYS A 305 -9.68 6.00 -18.39
C CYS A 305 -9.20 7.21 -19.18
N ASN A 306 -8.04 7.76 -18.83
CA ASN A 306 -7.46 8.91 -19.55
C ASN A 306 -6.32 8.54 -20.50
N ASP A 307 -6.06 7.26 -20.76
CA ASP A 307 -4.93 6.85 -21.59
C ASP A 307 -5.01 7.52 -22.98
N THR A 308 -3.96 8.24 -23.33
CA THR A 308 -3.84 9.00 -24.57
C THR A 308 -3.48 8.11 -25.77
N LYS A 309 -2.94 6.91 -25.55
CA LYS A 309 -2.41 6.02 -26.60
C LYS A 309 -3.34 4.83 -26.87
N SER A 310 -4.53 5.15 -27.39
CA SER A 310 -5.40 4.38 -28.30
C SER A 310 -5.78 2.92 -28.03
N ASN A 311 -5.31 2.27 -26.98
CA ASN A 311 -5.83 0.97 -26.59
C ASN A 311 -7.08 1.18 -25.74
N VAL A 312 -8.18 0.65 -26.24
CA VAL A 312 -9.43 0.58 -25.51
C VAL A 312 -9.20 -0.36 -24.32
N MET A 313 -9.18 0.19 -23.11
CA MET A 313 -9.03 -0.63 -21.89
C MET A 313 -10.30 -1.44 -21.68
N ARG A 314 -10.14 -2.76 -21.47
CA ARG A 314 -11.27 -3.65 -21.18
C ARG A 314 -11.54 -3.69 -19.69
N PHE A 315 -12.76 -3.37 -19.33
CA PHE A 315 -13.26 -3.51 -17.98
C PHE A 315 -14.18 -4.71 -17.90
N CYS A 316 -13.88 -5.56 -16.94
CA CYS A 316 -14.64 -6.73 -16.59
C CYS A 316 -15.45 -6.45 -15.34
N CYS A 317 -16.78 -6.44 -15.49
CA CYS A 317 -17.70 -6.29 -14.37
C CYS A 317 -18.55 -7.53 -14.17
N LYS A 318 -18.51 -8.08 -12.95
CA LYS A 318 -19.39 -9.17 -12.55
C LYS A 318 -20.79 -8.61 -12.26
N ASP A 319 -21.80 -9.34 -12.72
CA ASP A 319 -23.21 -8.91 -12.71
C ASP A 319 -23.74 -8.44 -11.33
N PRO A 320 -24.67 -7.46 -11.30
CA PRO A 320 -25.28 -6.81 -12.45
C PRO A 320 -24.45 -5.63 -12.99
N PRO A 321 -24.40 -5.42 -14.32
CA PRO A 321 -23.60 -4.37 -14.98
C PRO A 321 -24.03 -2.94 -14.60
N THR A 322 -25.18 -2.77 -13.95
CA THR A 322 -25.70 -1.48 -13.50
C THR A 322 -24.87 -0.80 -12.41
N MET A 323 -23.91 -1.52 -11.82
CA MET A 323 -23.02 -0.97 -10.79
C MET A 323 -21.71 -0.40 -11.35
N CYS A 324 -21.45 -0.60 -12.65
CA CYS A 324 -20.23 -0.13 -13.28
C CYS A 324 -20.48 1.14 -14.09
N SER A 325 -19.64 2.14 -13.87
CA SER A 325 -19.73 3.42 -14.58
C SER A 325 -18.34 3.88 -15.03
N SER A 326 -18.25 4.43 -16.23
CA SER A 326 -17.05 5.09 -16.73
C SER A 326 -17.31 6.57 -16.94
N ARG A 327 -16.32 7.41 -16.63
CA ARG A 327 -16.39 8.87 -16.89
C ARG A 327 -15.91 9.28 -18.28
N LYS A 328 -15.36 8.37 -19.08
CA LYS A 328 -14.73 8.66 -20.38
C LYS A 328 -15.01 7.58 -21.42
N ASP A 329 -15.03 8.00 -22.68
CA ASP A 329 -15.33 7.17 -23.86
C ASP A 329 -14.25 6.12 -24.19
N LYS A 330 -13.14 6.08 -23.44
CA LYS A 330 -12.00 5.19 -23.67
C LYS A 330 -12.03 3.90 -22.84
N CYS A 331 -13.04 3.71 -22.00
CA CYS A 331 -13.28 2.44 -21.31
C CYS A 331 -14.29 1.60 -22.13
N ASP A 332 -13.93 0.39 -22.52
CA ASP A 332 -14.88 -0.59 -23.10
C ASP A 332 -15.21 -1.65 -22.05
N TRP A 333 -16.50 -1.90 -21.89
CA TRP A 333 -17.01 -2.83 -20.88
C TRP A 333 -17.33 -4.14 -21.58
N THR A 334 -16.73 -5.24 -21.11
CA THR A 334 -17.08 -6.59 -21.56
C THR A 334 -17.47 -7.45 -20.37
N GLN A 335 -18.54 -8.22 -20.54
CA GLN A 335 -18.87 -9.32 -19.64
C GLN A 335 -18.27 -10.65 -20.12
N ASN A 336 -17.95 -10.72 -21.42
CA ASN A 336 -17.42 -11.92 -22.05
C ASN A 336 -15.91 -11.98 -21.89
N GLY A 337 -15.41 -13.15 -21.48
CA GLY A 337 -13.98 -13.41 -21.35
C GLY A 337 -13.33 -12.85 -20.08
N CYS A 338 -14.14 -12.46 -19.09
CA CYS A 338 -13.64 -12.11 -17.78
C CYS A 338 -13.12 -13.36 -17.07
N PRO A 339 -11.90 -13.33 -16.49
CA PRO A 339 -11.39 -14.45 -15.74
C PRO A 339 -12.35 -14.79 -14.58
N PRO A 340 -12.53 -16.10 -14.27
CA PRO A 340 -13.41 -16.56 -13.20
C PRO A 340 -12.92 -16.12 -11.82
#